data_AF-A0A2G6M0B3-F1
#
_entry.id   AF-A0A2G6M0B3-F1
#
_cell.length_a   1.000
_cell.length_b   1.000
_cell.length_c   1.000
_cell.angle_alpha   90.00
_cell.angle_beta   90.00
_cell.angle_gamma   90.00
#
_symmetry.space_group_name_H-M   'P 1'
#
loop_
_entity.id
_entity.type
_entity.pdbx_description
1 polymer ?
#
loop_
_entity_poly.entity_id
_entity_poly.type
_entity_poly.pdbx_seq_one_letter_code
_entity_poly.pdbx_strand_id
1 'polypeptide(L)' 'MSCRKAIVVAEQMKEMFGDKIDLGIFTTDSEEAREYNFRSSTNVLLDNELIPLAVSLDKQQMADFLREKLT' A
#
# COMPACT_ATOMS: atom_id res chain seq x y z
N MET A 1 -0.70 0.22 15.89
CA MET A 1 0.06 1.31 15.25
C MET A 1 0.55 0.95 13.83
N SER A 2 -0.07 -0.03 13.16
CA SER A 2 0.30 -0.46 11.80
C SER A 2 -0.11 0.54 10.72
N CYS A 3 -1.30 1.15 10.82
CA CYS A 3 -1.83 2.06 9.79
C CYS A 3 -0.88 3.25 9.54
N ARG A 4 -0.42 3.92 10.60
CA ARG A 4 0.51 5.06 10.48
C ARG A 4 1.83 4.64 9.82
N LYS A 5 2.35 3.46 10.15
CA LYS A 5 3.59 2.96 9.56
C LYS A 5 3.42 2.62 8.07
N ALA A 6 2.29 1.98 7.70
CA ALA A 6 1.98 1.69 6.30
C ALA A 6 1.86 2.97 5.46
N ILE A 7 1.22 4.02 6.00
CA ILE A 7 1.12 5.32 5.33
C ILE A 7 2.51 5.91 5.06
N VAL A 8 3.39 5.96 6.06
CA VAL A 8 4.76 6.48 5.90
C VAL A 8 5.53 5.68 4.84
N VAL A 9 5.41 4.35 4.84
CA VAL A 9 6.05 3.50 3.83
C VAL A 9 5.49 3.82 2.44
N ALA A 10 4.17 3.97 2.30
CA ALA A 10 3.52 4.27 1.03
C ALA A 10 3.92 5.65 0.46
N GLU A 11 4.00 6.67 1.30
CA GLU A 11 4.51 8.00 0.93
C GLU A 11 5.96 7.91 0.42
N GLN A 12 6.83 7.17 1.12
CA GLN A 12 8.19 6.92 0.67
C GLN A 12 8.26 6.17 -0.66
N MET A 13 7.34 5.22 -0.91
CA MET A 13 7.27 4.55 -2.21
C MET A 13 6.88 5.55 -3.30
N LYS A 14 5.91 6.43 -3.04
CA LYS A 14 5.51 7.48 -4.00
C LYS A 14 6.67 8.41 -4.32
N GLU A 15 7.49 8.79 -3.34
CA GLU A 15 8.70 9.57 -3.57
C GLU A 15 9.74 8.83 -4.42
N MET A 16 9.93 7.52 -4.20
CA MET A 16 10.95 6.74 -4.92
C MET A 16 10.55 6.36 -6.35
N PHE A 17 9.27 6.02 -6.56
CA PHE A 17 8.77 5.55 -7.86
C PHE A 17 8.08 6.67 -8.66
N GLY A 18 7.79 7.81 -8.03
CA GLY A 18 7.28 9.02 -8.68
C GLY A 18 6.00 8.76 -9.47
N ASP A 19 6.07 9.03 -10.76
CA ASP A 19 4.93 8.89 -11.69
C ASP A 19 4.63 7.43 -12.08
N LYS A 20 5.48 6.47 -11.69
CA LYS A 20 5.24 5.04 -11.97
C LYS A 20 4.12 4.43 -11.13
N ILE A 21 3.78 5.06 -10.02
CA ILE A 21 2.69 4.62 -9.16
C ILE A 21 1.79 5.80 -8.82
N ASP A 22 0.50 5.56 -8.63
CA ASP A 22 -0.40 6.52 -8.01
C ASP A 22 -0.72 6.07 -6.58
N LEU A 23 -0.80 7.03 -5.65
CA LEU A 23 -0.98 6.74 -4.22
C LEU A 23 -2.34 7.25 -3.75
N GLY A 24 -3.25 6.32 -3.45
CA GLY A 24 -4.50 6.60 -2.76
C GLY A 24 -4.43 6.15 -1.30
N ILE A 25 -4.85 7.02 -0.37
CA ILE A 25 -4.99 6.70 1.05
C ILE A 25 -6.43 6.94 1.45
N PHE A 26 -7.13 5.86 1.79
CA PHE A 26 -8.55 5.88 2.11
C PHE A 26 -8.81 5.27 3.49
N THR A 27 -9.96 5.62 4.06
CA THR A 27 -10.48 4.97 5.26
C THR A 27 -11.27 3.72 4.88
N THR A 28 -11.44 2.79 5.81
CA THR A 28 -12.10 1.48 5.53
C THR A 28 -13.58 1.62 5.18
N ASP A 29 -14.19 2.73 5.53
CA ASP A 29 -15.58 3.11 5.27
C ASP A 29 -15.77 3.93 3.98
N SER A 30 -14.69 4.17 3.23
CA SER A 30 -14.75 4.81 1.91
C SER A 30 -15.43 3.91 0.87
N GLU A 31 -15.97 4.50 -0.19
CA GLU A 31 -16.59 3.76 -1.28
C GLU A 31 -15.57 2.87 -2.00
N GLU A 32 -14.33 3.33 -2.11
CA GLU A 32 -13.18 2.60 -2.67
C GLU A 32 -12.83 1.34 -1.88
N ALA A 33 -13.05 1.34 -0.56
CA ALA A 33 -12.77 0.19 0.30
C ALA A 33 -13.91 -0.83 0.34
N ARG A 34 -15.12 -0.43 -0.09
CA ARG A 34 -16.37 -1.19 0.09
C ARG A 34 -16.37 -2.54 -0.61
N GLU A 35 -15.65 -2.66 -1.73
CA GLU A 35 -15.60 -3.88 -2.53
C GLU A 35 -14.71 -4.99 -1.94
N TYR A 36 -13.79 -4.66 -1.02
CA TYR A 36 -12.76 -5.59 -0.56
C TYR A 36 -13.07 -6.32 0.76
N ASN A 37 -14.16 -5.98 1.46
CA ASN A 37 -14.56 -6.59 2.73
C ASN A 37 -13.39 -6.79 3.73
N PHE A 38 -12.59 -5.74 3.92
CA PHE A 38 -11.37 -5.81 4.71
C PHE A 38 -11.63 -6.26 6.16
N ARG A 39 -10.85 -7.24 6.62
CA ARG A 39 -10.89 -7.76 8.01
C ARG A 39 -9.89 -7.07 8.94
N SER A 40 -8.91 -6.38 8.36
CA SER A 40 -7.84 -5.65 9.05
C SER A 40 -8.09 -4.15 8.94
N SER A 41 -7.60 -3.40 9.92
CA SER A 41 -7.58 -1.93 9.89
C SER A 41 -6.46 -1.35 9.02
N THR A 42 -5.54 -2.18 8.52
CA THR A 42 -4.49 -1.79 7.59
C THR A 42 -4.50 -2.76 6.41
N ASN A 43 -4.77 -2.24 5.22
CA ASN A 43 -4.77 -2.98 3.97
C ASN A 43 -4.06 -2.10 2.95
N VAL A 44 -3.13 -2.67 2.20
CA VAL A 44 -2.40 -1.98 1.15
C VAL A 44 -2.54 -2.83 -0.10
N LEU A 45 -2.87 -2.17 -1.21
CA LEU A 45 -3.15 -2.81 -2.47
C LEU A 45 -2.23 -2.24 -3.55
N LEU A 46 -1.89 -3.07 -4.52
CA LEU A 46 -1.28 -2.67 -5.79
C LEU A 46 -2.16 -3.24 -6.90
N ASP A 47 -2.64 -2.39 -7.81
CA ASP A 47 -3.53 -2.77 -8.90
C ASP A 47 -4.72 -3.65 -8.45
N ASN A 48 -5.34 -3.26 -7.33
CA ASN A 48 -6.47 -3.96 -6.68
C ASN A 48 -6.12 -5.32 -6.05
N GLU A 49 -4.84 -5.70 -6.00
CA GLU A 49 -4.36 -6.91 -5.32
C GLU A 49 -3.79 -6.59 -3.94
N LEU A 50 -4.17 -7.38 -2.93
CA LEU A 50 -3.68 -7.23 -1.56
C LEU A 50 -2.19 -7.57 -1.43
N ILE A 51 -1.43 -6.63 -0.87
CA ILE A 51 -0.05 -6.84 -0.49
C ILE A 51 0.01 -7.38 0.94
N PRO A 52 0.86 -8.39 1.23
CA PRO A 52 1.05 -8.87 2.59
C PRO A 52 1.46 -7.74 3.55
N LEU A 53 0.80 -7.66 4.71
CA LEU A 53 1.06 -6.59 5.68
C LEU A 53 2.53 -6.48 6.10
N ALA A 54 3.26 -7.59 6.18
CA ALA A 54 4.69 -7.60 6.49
C ALA A 54 5.52 -6.81 5.47
N VAL A 55 5.15 -6.91 4.18
CA VAL A 55 5.78 -6.16 3.09
C VAL A 55 5.38 -4.69 3.17
N SER A 56 4.09 -4.40 3.37
CA SER A 56 3.55 -3.03 3.43
C SER A 56 4.06 -2.19 4.61
N LEU A 57 4.61 -2.84 5.64
CA LEU A 57 5.14 -2.18 6.84
C LEU A 57 6.66 -2.05 6.83
N ASP A 58 7.34 -2.55 5.79
CA ASP A 58 8.79 -2.50 5.65
C ASP A 58 9.19 -1.81 4.36
N LYS A 59 9.97 -0.73 4.48
CA LYS A 59 10.37 0.10 3.33
C LYS A 59 11.13 -0.70 2.28
N GLN A 60 12.06 -1.56 2.71
CA GLN A 60 12.93 -2.28 1.77
C GLN A 60 12.14 -3.37 1.05
N GLN A 61 11.36 -4.16 1.80
CA GLN A 61 10.52 -5.21 1.21
C GLN A 61 9.48 -4.63 0.24
N MET A 62 8.83 -3.51 0.59
CA MET A 62 7.88 -2.85 -0.31
C MET A 62 8.56 -2.33 -1.57
N ALA A 63 9.77 -1.76 -1.46
CA ALA A 63 10.51 -1.26 -2.61
C ALA A 63 10.93 -2.41 -3.55
N ASP A 64 11.39 -3.53 -3.00
CA ASP A 64 11.79 -4.70 -3.79
C ASP A 64 10.57 -5.34 -4.46
N PHE A 65 9.45 -5.46 -3.75
CA PHE A 65 8.17 -5.91 -4.31
C PHE A 65 7.71 -5.04 -5.48
N LEU A 66 7.74 -3.72 -5.33
CA LEU A 66 7.36 -2.79 -6.41
C LEU A 66 8.33 -2.83 -7.59
N ARG A 67 9.64 -3.01 -7.36
CA ARG A 67 10.60 -3.17 -8.46
C ARG A 67 10.24 -4.39 -9.32
N GLU A 68 9.93 -5.52 -8.70
CA GLU A 68 9.55 -6.73 -9.42
C GLU A 68 8.25 -6.57 -10.23
N LYS A 69 7.29 -5.78 -9.72
CA LYS A 69 5.97 -5.60 -10.34
C LYS A 69 5.91 -4.49 -11.39
N LEU A 70 6.73 -3.45 -11.25
CA LEU A 70 6.78 -2.29 -12.16
C LEU A 70 7.88 -2.42 -13.24
N THR A 71 8.45 -3.63 -13.39
CA THR A 71 9.40 -3.97 -14.47
C THR A 71 8.63 -4.27 -15.75
#